data_AF-A0AAN6I826-F1
#
_entry.id   AF-A0AAN6I826-F1
#
_cell.length_a   1.000
_cell.length_b   1.000
_cell.length_c   1.000
_cell.angle_alpha   90.00
_cell.angle_beta   90.00
_cell.angle_gamma   90.00
#
_symmetry.space_group_name_H-M   'P 1'
#
loop_
_entity.id
_entity.type
_entity.pdbx_description
1 polymer ?
#
loop_
_entity_poly.entity_id
_entity_poly.type
_entity_poly.pdbx_seq_one_letter_code
_entity_poly.pdbx_strand_id
1 'polypeptide(L)'
;MHLGGRGILSPQLCALLPVERHPVPSLFFLDDQPHEPGFELSECTTTALFHFYDELQDISVQASALNRHHRPRGTLADETGVQRISANIADHLNILWLARPRLLCLTPRHNANFTGTSDSACDLLVALCRICYFAETVYIDRAHSKDHSTRSDAQQSMQQMRQAFEEFSTSTTNQHLDAALIWPLFLHAAESRTRADVNWALSKLRSIQNPLWQSEIVTTVVQELTEQQLSRGERVGRWFINTTVPLPLRQAEMPYVETFRPPP
;
A
#
# COMPACT_ATOMS: atom_id res chain seq x y z
N MET A 1 3.69 -6.05 7.68
CA MET A 1 3.60 -6.57 6.29
C MET A 1 2.73 -5.57 5.55
N HIS A 2 3.21 -4.76 4.61
CA HIS A 2 3.83 -5.15 3.34
C HIS A 2 4.86 -4.07 2.90
N LEU A 3 6.15 -4.44 2.82
CA LEU A 3 7.17 -3.79 1.98
C LEU A 3 7.37 -4.67 0.72
N GLY A 4 6.26 -4.97 0.02
CA GLY A 4 6.28 -5.70 -1.26
C GLY A 4 6.46 -7.22 -1.26
N GLY A 5 6.74 -7.90 -0.14
CA GLY A 5 6.81 -9.37 -0.07
C GLY A 5 5.55 -10.04 0.51
N ARG A 6 5.11 -11.20 -0.03
CA ARG A 6 3.91 -12.03 0.31
C ARG A 6 3.76 -12.48 1.79
N GLY A 7 4.38 -11.78 2.73
CA GLY A 7 4.49 -12.16 4.12
C GLY A 7 5.51 -13.27 4.33
N ILE A 8 5.28 -14.07 5.37
CA ILE A 8 6.20 -15.14 5.82
C ILE A 8 6.17 -16.36 4.89
N LEU A 9 5.15 -16.47 4.02
CA LEU A 9 4.94 -17.66 3.19
C LEU A 9 5.61 -17.54 1.82
N SER A 10 6.29 -18.62 1.42
CA SER A 10 6.92 -18.70 0.10
C SER A 10 5.87 -18.80 -1.01
N PRO A 11 6.14 -18.31 -2.24
CA PRO A 11 5.20 -18.40 -3.35
C PRO A 11 4.76 -19.84 -3.68
N GLN A 12 5.65 -20.81 -3.45
CA GLN A 12 5.38 -22.24 -3.64
C GLN A 12 4.41 -22.77 -2.57
N LEU A 13 4.57 -22.37 -1.31
CA LEU A 13 3.64 -22.72 -0.23
C LEU A 13 2.26 -22.10 -0.47
N CYS A 14 2.21 -20.83 -0.90
CA CYS A 14 0.94 -20.18 -1.25
C CYS A 14 0.19 -20.89 -2.37
N ALA A 15 0.91 -21.46 -3.37
CA ALA A 15 0.29 -22.18 -4.49
C ALA A 15 -0.27 -23.56 -4.09
N LEU A 16 0.15 -24.10 -2.95
CA LEU A 16 -0.34 -25.37 -2.40
C LEU A 16 -1.52 -25.20 -1.45
N LEU A 17 -1.78 -23.96 -0.99
CA LEU A 17 -2.95 -23.68 -0.18
C LEU A 17 -4.18 -23.68 -1.10
N PRO A 18 -5.27 -24.38 -0.73
CA PRO A 18 -6.53 -24.29 -1.47
C PRO A 18 -6.96 -22.83 -1.51
N VAL A 19 -7.01 -22.24 -2.69
CA VAL A 19 -7.61 -20.92 -2.92
C VAL A 19 -9.12 -21.08 -2.98
N GLU A 20 -9.70 -21.72 -1.96
CA GLU A 20 -11.14 -21.59 -1.76
C GLU A 20 -11.33 -20.28 -1.00
N ARG A 21 -11.58 -19.21 -1.77
CA ARG A 21 -11.98 -17.90 -1.25
C ARG A 21 -13.35 -18.07 -0.59
N HIS A 22 -13.35 -18.48 0.66
CA HIS A 22 -14.53 -18.47 1.49
C HIS A 22 -14.88 -16.99 1.76
N PRO A 23 -16.17 -16.63 1.89
CA PRO A 23 -16.51 -15.31 2.40
C PRO A 23 -15.74 -15.09 3.70
N VAL A 24 -15.09 -13.92 3.83
CA VAL A 24 -14.34 -13.57 5.04
C VAL A 24 -15.27 -13.83 6.22
N PRO A 25 -14.95 -14.81 7.09
CA PRO A 25 -15.86 -15.17 8.15
C PRO A 25 -16.02 -13.97 9.08
N SER A 26 -17.27 -13.71 9.46
CA SER A 26 -17.58 -12.67 10.43
C SER A 26 -16.72 -12.89 11.69
N LEU A 27 -15.88 -11.91 12.04
CA LEU A 27 -15.00 -12.01 13.22
C LEU A 27 -15.76 -11.78 14.53
N PHE A 28 -17.06 -11.49 14.46
CA PHE A 28 -17.91 -11.15 15.60
C PHE A 28 -18.28 -12.35 16.48
N PHE A 29 -18.05 -13.60 16.04
CA PHE A 29 -18.12 -14.78 16.94
C PHE A 29 -17.11 -14.72 18.09
N LEU A 30 -16.13 -13.80 18.01
CA LEU A 30 -15.13 -13.56 19.05
C LEU A 30 -15.56 -12.46 20.03
N ASP A 31 -16.67 -11.76 19.79
CA ASP A 31 -17.19 -10.71 20.65
C ASP A 31 -18.32 -11.27 21.54
N ASP A 32 -18.04 -11.43 22.83
CA ASP A 32 -18.98 -11.97 23.82
C ASP A 32 -20.03 -10.92 24.29
N GLN A 33 -20.01 -9.69 23.76
CA GLN A 33 -20.90 -8.62 24.21
C GLN A 33 -22.24 -8.57 23.45
N PRO A 34 -23.36 -8.24 24.14
CA PRO A 34 -24.65 -8.07 23.49
C PRO A 34 -24.63 -6.88 22.52
N HIS A 35 -25.04 -7.13 21.27
CA HIS A 35 -24.99 -6.13 20.20
C HIS A 35 -26.12 -5.10 20.29
N GLU A 36 -25.78 -3.82 20.11
CA GLU A 36 -26.74 -2.70 20.05
C GLU A 36 -27.58 -2.74 18.75
N PRO A 37 -28.82 -2.22 18.75
CA PRO A 37 -29.63 -2.12 17.54
C PRO A 37 -28.94 -1.25 16.47
N GLY A 38 -28.79 -1.78 15.26
CA GLY A 38 -28.03 -1.17 14.15
C GLY A 38 -26.67 -1.84 13.88
N PHE A 39 -26.25 -2.76 14.75
CA PHE A 39 -25.04 -3.55 14.59
C PHE A 39 -25.01 -4.35 13.28
N GLU A 40 -26.11 -4.97 12.87
CA GLU A 40 -26.19 -5.77 11.62
C GLU A 40 -25.86 -4.95 10.36
N LEU A 41 -26.26 -3.68 10.30
CA LEU A 41 -25.95 -2.78 9.18
C LEU A 41 -24.46 -2.38 9.21
N SER A 42 -23.91 -2.14 10.40
CA SER A 42 -22.48 -1.88 10.59
C SER A 42 -21.64 -3.10 10.19
N GLU A 43 -22.07 -4.32 10.55
CA GLU A 43 -21.43 -5.58 10.20
C GLU A 43 -21.41 -5.79 8.68
N CYS A 44 -22.55 -5.66 8.00
CA CYS A 44 -22.62 -5.82 6.55
C CYS A 44 -21.69 -4.82 5.84
N THR A 45 -21.61 -3.59 6.35
CA THR A 45 -20.78 -2.53 5.79
C THR A 45 -19.30 -2.80 6.00
N THR A 46 -18.91 -3.15 7.23
CA THR A 46 -17.53 -3.50 7.59
C THR A 46 -17.04 -4.73 6.84
N THR A 47 -17.88 -5.75 6.69
CA THR A 47 -17.57 -6.95 5.90
C THR A 47 -17.29 -6.62 4.44
N ALA A 48 -18.12 -5.77 3.82
CA ALA A 48 -17.91 -5.33 2.44
C ALA A 48 -16.61 -4.52 2.26
N LEU A 49 -16.25 -3.70 3.25
CA LEU A 49 -14.98 -2.97 3.26
C LEU A 49 -13.79 -3.93 3.41
N PHE A 50 -13.86 -4.91 4.30
CA PHE A 50 -12.81 -5.91 4.48
C PHE A 50 -12.59 -6.72 3.20
N HIS A 51 -13.66 -7.16 2.55
CA HIS A 51 -13.56 -7.88 1.28
C HIS A 51 -12.89 -7.01 0.19
N PHE A 52 -13.29 -5.74 0.09
CA PHE A 52 -12.63 -4.81 -0.82
C PHE A 52 -11.13 -4.67 -0.51
N TYR A 53 -10.78 -4.52 0.78
CA TYR A 53 -9.38 -4.38 1.20
C TYR A 53 -8.56 -5.65 0.94
N ASP A 54 -9.13 -6.82 1.16
CA ASP A 54 -8.49 -8.12 0.90
C ASP A 54 -8.20 -8.31 -0.60
N GLU A 55 -9.19 -8.04 -1.47
CA GLU A 55 -8.97 -8.07 -2.92
C GLU A 55 -7.92 -7.05 -3.36
N LEU A 56 -7.90 -5.86 -2.75
CA LEU A 56 -6.87 -4.86 -3.00
C LEU A 56 -5.48 -5.35 -2.58
N GLN A 57 -5.35 -6.09 -1.47
CA GLN A 57 -4.07 -6.69 -1.06
C GLN A 57 -3.61 -7.78 -2.04
N ASP A 58 -4.51 -8.60 -2.59
CA ASP A 58 -4.16 -9.58 -3.63
C ASP A 58 -3.62 -8.89 -4.89
N ILE A 59 -4.25 -7.79 -5.30
CA ILE A 59 -3.76 -6.96 -6.41
C ILE A 59 -2.38 -6.38 -6.09
N SER A 60 -2.17 -5.87 -4.87
CA SER A 60 -0.86 -5.36 -4.42
C SER A 60 0.24 -6.42 -4.51
N VAL A 61 -0.07 -7.66 -4.10
CA VAL A 61 0.84 -8.81 -4.24
C VAL A 61 1.17 -9.11 -5.71
N GLN A 62 0.19 -9.05 -6.60
CA GLN A 62 0.42 -9.24 -8.03
C GLN A 62 1.27 -8.10 -8.62
N ALA A 63 1.00 -6.86 -8.21
CA ALA A 63 1.77 -5.69 -8.64
C ALA A 63 3.23 -5.76 -8.16
N SER A 64 3.47 -6.23 -6.93
CA SER A 64 4.84 -6.34 -6.40
C SER A 64 5.70 -7.36 -7.16
N ALA A 65 5.08 -8.40 -7.72
CA ALA A 65 5.75 -9.37 -8.59
C ALA A 65 6.21 -8.75 -9.94
N LEU A 66 5.68 -7.59 -10.34
CA LEU A 66 6.16 -6.86 -11.52
C LEU A 66 7.46 -6.12 -11.29
N ASN A 67 7.82 -5.84 -10.03
CA ASN A 67 9.00 -5.04 -9.73
C ASN A 67 10.25 -5.71 -10.33
N ARG A 68 11.09 -4.90 -11.00
CA ARG A 68 12.28 -5.34 -11.76
C ARG A 68 13.26 -6.15 -10.92
N HIS A 69 13.18 -6.06 -9.59
CA HIS A 69 13.99 -6.84 -8.67
C HIS A 69 13.55 -8.31 -8.55
N HIS A 70 12.30 -8.63 -8.87
CA HIS A 70 11.74 -9.99 -8.83
C HIS A 70 11.70 -10.67 -10.19
N ARG A 71 11.94 -9.93 -11.28
CA ARG A 71 11.95 -10.46 -12.65
C ARG A 71 13.10 -9.84 -13.46
N PRO A 72 14.02 -10.64 -14.02
CA PRO A 72 15.01 -10.13 -14.95
C PRO A 72 14.30 -9.47 -16.14
N ARG A 73 14.71 -8.25 -16.48
CA ARG A 73 14.22 -7.49 -17.64
C ARG A 73 15.40 -7.12 -18.53
N GLY A 74 15.22 -7.18 -19.85
CA GLY A 74 16.29 -6.84 -20.79
C GLY A 74 15.97 -7.16 -22.24
N THR A 75 15.08 -8.12 -22.52
CA THR A 75 14.60 -8.38 -23.89
C THR A 75 13.32 -7.62 -24.19
N LEU A 76 13.06 -7.34 -25.47
CA LEU A 76 11.79 -6.73 -25.90
C LEU A 76 10.59 -7.59 -25.50
N ALA A 77 10.71 -8.92 -25.62
CA ALA A 77 9.66 -9.87 -25.24
C ALA A 77 9.33 -9.81 -23.73
N ASP A 78 10.35 -9.63 -22.88
CA ASP A 78 10.14 -9.48 -21.43
C ASP A 78 9.39 -8.19 -21.10
N GLU A 79 9.77 -7.06 -21.72
CA GLU A 79 9.11 -5.77 -21.49
C GLU A 79 7.66 -5.80 -22.01
N THR A 80 7.39 -6.41 -23.17
CA THR A 80 6.02 -6.61 -23.67
C THR A 80 5.20 -7.53 -22.76
N GLY A 81 5.82 -8.59 -22.24
CA GLY A 81 5.17 -9.50 -21.29
C GLY A 81 4.80 -8.82 -19.98
N VAL A 82 5.70 -7.98 -19.45
CA VAL A 82 5.43 -7.14 -18.26
C VAL A 82 4.32 -6.13 -18.54
N GLN A 83 4.36 -5.45 -19.69
CA GLN A 83 3.34 -4.48 -20.06
C GLN A 83 1.94 -5.11 -20.10
N ARG A 84 1.81 -6.31 -20.66
CA ARG A 84 0.54 -7.05 -20.69
C ARG A 84 0.04 -7.41 -19.30
N ILE A 85 0.91 -7.88 -18.41
CA ILE A 85 0.52 -8.23 -17.03
C ILE A 85 0.15 -6.96 -16.25
N SER A 86 0.93 -5.89 -16.39
CA SER A 86 0.64 -4.59 -15.78
C SER A 86 -0.70 -4.02 -16.22
N ALA A 87 -1.04 -4.12 -17.51
CA ALA A 87 -2.34 -3.70 -18.01
C ALA A 87 -3.48 -4.50 -17.39
N ASN A 88 -3.34 -5.83 -17.31
CA ASN A 88 -4.33 -6.69 -16.67
C ASN A 88 -4.53 -6.35 -15.17
N ILE A 89 -3.43 -6.14 -14.43
CA ILE A 89 -3.51 -5.74 -13.02
C ILE A 89 -4.19 -4.38 -12.87
N ALA A 90 -3.88 -3.41 -13.75
CA ALA A 90 -4.53 -2.10 -13.74
C ALA A 90 -6.03 -2.20 -14.06
N ASP A 91 -6.42 -3.05 -15.03
CA ASP A 91 -7.83 -3.31 -15.37
C ASP A 91 -8.56 -3.93 -14.18
N HIS A 92 -7.94 -4.91 -13.50
CA HIS A 92 -8.50 -5.54 -12.31
C HIS A 92 -8.68 -4.54 -11.16
N LEU A 93 -7.69 -3.68 -10.92
CA LEU A 93 -7.77 -2.61 -9.93
C LEU A 93 -8.91 -1.62 -10.25
N ASN A 94 -9.10 -1.28 -11.53
CA ASN A 94 -10.19 -0.40 -11.95
C ASN A 94 -11.57 -1.08 -11.78
N ILE A 95 -11.70 -2.36 -12.12
CA ILE A 95 -12.94 -3.13 -11.89
C ILE A 95 -13.28 -3.16 -10.39
N LEU A 96 -12.30 -3.44 -9.53
CA LEU A 96 -12.48 -3.40 -8.09
C LEU A 96 -12.97 -2.02 -7.61
N TRP A 97 -12.37 -0.95 -8.12
CA TRP A 97 -12.82 0.41 -7.80
C TRP A 97 -14.24 0.69 -8.26
N LEU A 98 -14.65 0.24 -9.45
CA LEU A 98 -16.02 0.42 -9.94
C LEU A 98 -17.03 -0.37 -9.09
N ALA A 99 -16.65 -1.53 -8.57
CA ALA A 99 -17.45 -2.38 -7.70
C ALA A 99 -17.40 -1.97 -6.21
N ARG A 100 -16.69 -0.87 -5.87
CA ARG A 100 -16.45 -0.47 -4.48
C ARG A 100 -17.73 -0.27 -3.66
N PRO A 101 -17.71 -0.58 -2.35
CA PRO A 101 -18.83 -0.29 -1.45
C PRO A 101 -19.19 1.20 -1.45
N ARG A 102 -20.49 1.52 -1.32
CA ARG A 102 -20.98 2.90 -1.33
C ARG A 102 -20.34 3.79 -0.26
N LEU A 103 -19.91 3.21 0.86
CA LEU A 103 -19.23 3.94 1.93
C LEU A 103 -17.89 4.55 1.47
N LEU A 104 -17.21 3.95 0.48
CA LEU A 104 -16.00 4.52 -0.11
C LEU A 104 -16.27 5.70 -1.05
N CYS A 105 -17.53 5.91 -1.47
CA CYS A 105 -17.96 7.07 -2.26
C CYS A 105 -18.34 8.27 -1.40
N LEU A 106 -18.52 8.07 -0.10
CA LEU A 106 -18.90 9.12 0.84
C LEU A 106 -17.66 9.83 1.39
N THR A 107 -17.79 11.12 1.65
CA THR A 107 -16.74 11.86 2.37
C THR A 107 -16.79 11.48 3.86
N PRO A 108 -15.66 11.48 4.59
CA PRO A 108 -15.65 11.04 6.00
C PRO A 108 -16.66 11.80 6.89
N ARG A 109 -16.94 13.08 6.58
CA ARG A 109 -17.96 13.89 7.25
C ARG A 109 -19.39 13.36 7.09
N HIS A 110 -19.69 12.62 6.01
CA HIS A 110 -20.98 12.00 5.76
C HIS A 110 -21.06 10.56 6.29
N ASN A 111 -19.92 9.92 6.58
CA ASN A 111 -19.87 8.55 7.13
C ASN A 111 -20.36 8.50 8.58
N ALA A 112 -20.00 9.50 9.40
CA ALA A 112 -20.42 9.60 10.79
C ALA A 112 -21.96 9.65 10.96
N ASN A 113 -22.69 10.14 9.96
CA ASN A 113 -24.15 10.16 9.96
C ASN A 113 -24.78 8.82 9.54
N PHE A 114 -24.01 7.97 8.84
CA PHE A 114 -24.50 6.72 8.26
C PHE A 114 -24.37 5.52 9.21
N THR A 115 -23.33 5.50 10.05
CA THR A 115 -23.07 4.42 11.01
C THR A 115 -23.75 4.62 12.36
N GLY A 116 -24.35 5.79 12.62
CA GLY A 116 -25.06 6.12 13.88
C GLY A 116 -24.17 6.19 15.13
N THR A 117 -22.93 5.71 15.04
CA THR A 117 -21.87 5.71 16.05
C THR A 117 -20.53 5.97 15.36
N SER A 118 -19.66 6.76 16.00
CA SER A 118 -18.29 6.99 15.52
C SER A 118 -17.47 5.75 15.85
N ASP A 119 -17.52 4.75 14.97
CA ASP A 119 -16.63 3.59 15.03
C ASP A 119 -15.29 3.94 14.37
N SER A 120 -14.30 4.26 15.20
CA SER A 120 -12.95 4.61 14.77
C SER A 120 -12.28 3.52 13.90
N ALA A 121 -12.68 2.25 14.05
CA ALA A 121 -12.13 1.15 13.25
C ALA A 121 -12.70 1.16 11.81
N CYS A 122 -14.00 1.40 11.67
CA CYS A 122 -14.65 1.53 10.37
C CYS A 122 -14.11 2.75 9.60
N ASP A 123 -13.94 3.90 10.27
CA ASP A 123 -13.34 5.10 9.68
C ASP A 123 -11.90 4.86 9.20
N LEU A 124 -11.10 4.15 10.00
CA LEU A 124 -9.75 3.73 9.61
C LEU A 124 -9.78 2.80 8.39
N LEU A 125 -10.68 1.81 8.37
CA LEU A 125 -10.78 0.87 7.25
C LEU A 125 -11.20 1.56 5.95
N VAL A 126 -12.14 2.51 6.00
CA VAL A 126 -12.51 3.35 4.85
C VAL A 126 -11.30 4.14 4.35
N ALA A 127 -10.56 4.78 5.25
CA ALA A 127 -9.37 5.53 4.91
C ALA A 127 -8.29 4.64 4.27
N LEU A 128 -8.03 3.47 4.86
CA LEU A 128 -7.09 2.49 4.33
C LEU A 128 -7.48 2.02 2.93
N CYS A 129 -8.74 1.67 2.70
CA CYS A 129 -9.22 1.26 1.38
C CYS A 129 -8.96 2.34 0.31
N ARG A 130 -9.26 3.61 0.62
CA ARG A 130 -9.05 4.74 -0.32
C ARG A 130 -7.57 5.02 -0.53
N ILE A 131 -6.80 5.15 0.54
CA ILE A 131 -5.38 5.51 0.50
C ILE A 131 -4.58 4.42 -0.20
N CYS A 132 -4.79 3.15 0.17
CA CYS A 132 -4.10 2.02 -0.46
C CYS A 132 -4.50 1.86 -1.93
N TYR A 133 -5.76 2.09 -2.32
CA TYR A 133 -6.16 2.03 -3.72
C TYR A 133 -5.36 3.00 -4.60
N PHE A 134 -5.27 4.26 -4.16
CA PHE A 134 -4.49 5.26 -4.89
C PHE A 134 -3.00 4.96 -4.85
N ALA A 135 -2.51 4.35 -3.77
CA ALA A 135 -1.12 3.90 -3.67
C ALA A 135 -0.82 2.81 -4.68
N GLU A 136 -1.69 1.80 -4.83
CA GLU A 136 -1.50 0.75 -5.82
C GLU A 136 -1.55 1.28 -7.25
N THR A 137 -2.40 2.27 -7.53
CA THR A 137 -2.42 2.95 -8.84
C THR A 137 -1.08 3.60 -9.15
N VAL A 138 -0.49 4.31 -8.18
CA VAL A 138 0.84 4.92 -8.31
C VAL A 138 1.93 3.85 -8.44
N TYR A 139 1.80 2.75 -7.68
CA TYR A 139 2.80 1.68 -7.66
C TYR A 139 2.85 0.89 -8.97
N ILE A 140 1.71 0.58 -9.58
CA ILE A 140 1.63 -0.09 -10.89
C ILE A 140 2.28 0.79 -11.97
N ASP A 141 1.96 2.07 -11.98
CA ASP A 141 2.58 3.03 -12.90
C ASP A 141 4.10 3.15 -12.68
N ARG A 142 4.55 3.15 -11.41
CA ARG A 142 5.97 3.07 -11.06
C ARG A 142 6.63 1.80 -11.59
N ALA A 143 5.99 0.64 -11.46
CA ALA A 143 6.53 -0.64 -11.93
C ALA A 143 6.67 -0.70 -13.47
N HIS A 144 5.86 0.09 -14.18
CA HIS A 144 5.92 0.21 -15.63
C HIS A 144 6.96 1.25 -16.10
N SER A 145 7.05 2.40 -15.43
CA SER A 145 7.84 3.55 -15.89
C SER A 145 9.27 3.53 -15.35
N LYS A 146 10.28 3.74 -16.23
CA LYS A 146 11.68 3.89 -15.79
C LYS A 146 11.91 5.20 -15.04
N ASP A 147 11.26 6.27 -15.48
CA ASP A 147 11.36 7.61 -14.91
C ASP A 147 10.11 7.96 -14.10
N HIS A 148 10.19 9.04 -13.32
CA HIS A 148 9.01 9.61 -12.66
C HIS A 148 7.91 9.83 -13.69
N SER A 149 6.80 9.13 -13.54
CA SER A 149 5.74 9.14 -14.53
C SER A 149 5.16 10.54 -14.69
N THR A 150 5.14 11.01 -15.93
CA THR A 150 4.45 12.22 -16.37
C THR A 150 2.97 11.94 -16.66
N ARG A 151 2.52 10.70 -16.47
CA ARG A 151 1.14 10.31 -16.69
C ARG A 151 0.25 11.01 -15.67
N SER A 152 -0.78 11.68 -16.18
CA SER A 152 -1.80 12.41 -15.40
C SER A 152 -2.38 11.57 -14.27
N ASP A 153 -2.60 10.28 -14.54
CA ASP A 153 -3.36 9.40 -13.65
C ASP A 153 -2.60 9.09 -12.36
N ALA A 154 -1.27 8.91 -12.43
CA ALA A 154 -0.44 8.67 -11.24
C ALA A 154 -0.29 9.95 -10.40
N GLN A 155 -0.16 11.11 -11.05
CA GLN A 155 -0.12 12.40 -10.36
C GLN A 155 -1.46 12.73 -9.69
N GLN A 156 -2.57 12.46 -10.37
CA GLN A 156 -3.90 12.60 -9.80
C GLN A 156 -4.10 11.64 -8.62
N SER A 157 -3.65 10.39 -8.74
CA SER A 157 -3.74 9.40 -7.65
C SER A 157 -2.91 9.83 -6.43
N MET A 158 -1.73 10.41 -6.62
CA MET A 158 -0.94 11.02 -5.54
C MET A 158 -1.72 12.13 -4.81
N GLN A 159 -2.37 13.03 -5.55
CA GLN A 159 -3.20 14.08 -4.97
C GLN A 159 -4.40 13.52 -4.20
N GLN A 160 -5.08 12.52 -4.77
CA GLN A 160 -6.22 11.86 -4.14
C GLN A 160 -5.81 11.08 -2.88
N MET A 161 -4.65 10.44 -2.88
CA MET A 161 -4.07 9.78 -1.70
C MET A 161 -3.84 10.79 -0.58
N ARG A 162 -3.19 11.93 -0.88
CA ARG A 162 -2.95 13.00 0.09
C ARG A 162 -4.26 13.58 0.63
N GLN A 163 -5.23 13.83 -0.25
CA GLN A 163 -6.54 14.34 0.15
C GLN A 163 -7.24 13.36 1.10
N ALA A 164 -7.29 12.07 0.77
CA ALA A 164 -7.87 11.04 1.63
C ALA A 164 -7.15 10.96 2.99
N PHE A 165 -5.84 11.18 3.01
CA PHE A 165 -5.05 11.22 4.23
C PHE A 165 -5.42 12.40 5.14
N GLU A 166 -5.55 13.60 4.59
CA GLU A 166 -5.93 14.78 5.37
C GLU A 166 -7.40 14.72 5.82
N GLU A 167 -8.27 14.21 4.97
CA GLU A 167 -9.67 13.91 5.30
C GLU A 167 -9.75 12.97 6.52
N PHE A 168 -8.96 11.89 6.53
CA PHE A 168 -8.88 10.97 7.67
C PHE A 168 -8.22 11.61 8.92
N SER A 169 -7.13 12.35 8.73
CA SER A 169 -6.40 13.00 9.83
C SER A 169 -7.23 14.06 10.55
N THR A 170 -8.15 14.72 9.83
CA THR A 170 -9.04 15.74 10.39
C THR A 170 -10.30 15.16 11.04
N SER A 171 -10.73 13.97 10.61
CA SER A 171 -11.89 13.28 11.18
C SER A 171 -11.56 12.43 12.40
N THR A 172 -10.32 11.94 12.51
CA THR A 172 -9.91 11.10 13.65
C THR A 172 -9.60 11.93 14.89
N THR A 173 -10.09 11.47 16.05
CA THR A 173 -9.71 12.00 17.36
C THR A 173 -8.39 11.39 17.87
N ASN A 174 -7.89 10.35 17.22
CA ASN A 174 -6.62 9.72 17.56
C ASN A 174 -5.45 10.62 17.18
N GLN A 175 -4.54 10.82 18.13
CA GLN A 175 -3.33 11.63 17.91
C GLN A 175 -2.28 10.90 17.05
N HIS A 176 -2.44 9.58 16.86
CA HIS A 176 -1.45 8.72 16.22
C HIS A 176 -2.01 8.05 14.97
N LEU A 177 -1.18 7.98 13.95
CA LEU A 177 -1.50 7.32 12.68
C LEU A 177 -1.19 5.82 12.76
N ASP A 178 -2.01 5.02 12.09
CA ASP A 178 -1.83 3.57 12.02
C ASP A 178 -0.59 3.17 11.19
N ALA A 179 0.09 2.10 11.58
CA ALA A 179 1.26 1.58 10.88
C ALA A 179 0.95 1.06 9.46
N ALA A 180 -0.30 0.70 9.16
CA ALA A 180 -0.74 0.32 7.83
C ALA A 180 -0.57 1.46 6.79
N LEU A 181 -0.47 2.72 7.25
CA LEU A 181 -0.25 3.89 6.42
C LEU A 181 1.22 4.12 6.03
N ILE A 182 2.16 3.35 6.59
CA ILE A 182 3.59 3.49 6.29
C ILE A 182 3.88 3.31 4.80
N TRP A 183 3.35 2.25 4.17
CA TRP A 183 3.63 1.95 2.76
C TRP A 183 3.10 3.05 1.81
N PRO A 184 1.82 3.48 1.90
CA PRO A 184 1.33 4.59 1.10
C PRO A 184 2.14 5.88 1.27
N LEU A 185 2.52 6.23 2.50
CA LEU A 185 3.33 7.43 2.77
C LEU A 185 4.76 7.31 2.21
N PHE A 186 5.38 6.13 2.34
CA PHE A 186 6.67 5.83 1.73
C PHE A 186 6.61 6.03 0.21
N LEU A 187 5.61 5.43 -0.42
CA LEU A 187 5.42 5.53 -1.87
C LEU A 187 5.16 6.97 -2.30
N HIS A 188 4.32 7.70 -1.56
CA HIS A 188 4.06 9.11 -1.82
C HIS A 188 5.35 9.94 -1.76
N ALA A 189 6.16 9.77 -0.72
CA ALA A 189 7.44 10.47 -0.61
C ALA A 189 8.38 10.13 -1.77
N ALA A 190 8.53 8.84 -2.10
CA ALA A 190 9.43 8.37 -3.14
C ALA A 190 9.02 8.79 -4.58
N GLU A 191 7.74 9.08 -4.81
CA GLU A 191 7.23 9.57 -6.10
C GLU A 191 6.99 11.08 -6.14
N SER A 192 7.23 11.77 -5.03
CA SER A 192 7.10 13.22 -4.94
C SER A 192 8.23 13.93 -5.70
N ARG A 193 7.85 14.96 -6.46
CA ARG A 193 8.80 15.79 -7.24
C ARG A 193 9.21 17.07 -6.52
N THR A 194 8.50 17.43 -5.46
CA THR A 194 8.73 18.67 -4.72
C THR A 194 9.21 18.36 -3.32
N ARG A 195 10.09 19.21 -2.79
CA ARG A 195 10.54 19.12 -1.40
C ARG A 195 9.38 19.27 -0.41
N ALA A 196 8.38 20.07 -0.76
CA ALA A 196 7.19 20.28 0.06
C ALA A 196 6.39 18.99 0.27
N ASP A 197 6.17 18.21 -0.79
CA ASP A 197 5.43 16.95 -0.72
C ASP A 197 6.20 15.85 0.01
N VAL A 198 7.52 15.80 -0.18
CA VAL A 198 8.41 14.91 0.58
C VAL A 198 8.37 15.25 2.08
N ASN A 199 8.52 16.53 2.43
CA ASN A 199 8.49 16.96 3.83
C ASN A 199 7.14 16.67 4.49
N TRP A 200 6.04 16.84 3.75
CA TRP A 200 4.71 16.46 4.19
C TRP A 200 4.65 14.97 4.53
N ALA A 201 5.03 14.09 3.61
CA ALA A 201 4.99 12.64 3.85
C ALA A 201 5.90 12.20 5.01
N LEU A 202 7.11 12.76 5.11
CA LEU A 202 8.04 12.49 6.22
C LEU A 202 7.47 12.93 7.57
N SER A 203 6.78 14.08 7.62
CA SER A 203 6.13 14.54 8.86
C SER A 203 5.02 13.58 9.32
N LYS A 204 4.23 13.05 8.38
CA LYS A 204 3.19 12.05 8.68
C LYS A 204 3.80 10.72 9.11
N LEU A 205 4.87 10.24 8.45
CA LEU A 205 5.58 9.03 8.86
C LEU A 205 6.10 9.11 10.30
N ARG A 206 6.64 10.27 10.72
CA ARG A 206 7.11 10.50 12.09
C ARG A 206 5.99 10.49 13.13
N SER A 207 4.75 10.80 12.75
CA SER A 207 3.58 10.73 13.65
C SER A 207 3.02 9.32 13.83
N ILE A 208 3.53 8.32 13.10
CA ILE A 208 3.21 6.91 13.32
C ILE A 208 4.00 6.42 14.54
N GLN A 209 3.28 6.15 15.63
CA GLN A 209 3.84 5.51 16.82
C GLN A 209 3.30 4.09 16.90
N ASN A 210 4.17 3.10 16.69
CA ASN A 210 3.84 1.71 16.90
C ASN A 210 5.04 1.00 17.59
N PRO A 211 4.85 0.35 18.75
CA PRO A 211 5.93 -0.31 19.48
C PRO A 211 6.67 -1.38 18.69
N LEU A 212 6.00 -1.99 17.71
CA LEU A 212 6.53 -3.07 16.88
C LEU A 212 7.21 -2.57 15.61
N TRP A 213 7.02 -1.30 15.23
CA TRP A 213 7.54 -0.73 13.99
C TRP A 213 8.46 0.45 14.27
N GLN A 214 9.69 0.36 13.75
CA GLN A 214 10.67 1.42 13.85
C GLN A 214 10.40 2.47 12.74
N SER A 215 9.38 3.32 12.95
CA SER A 215 9.01 4.38 12.02
C SER A 215 10.16 5.34 11.73
N GLU A 216 11.07 5.52 12.68
CA GLU A 216 12.31 6.29 12.53
C GLU A 216 13.23 5.71 11.44
N ILE A 217 13.41 4.38 11.39
CA ILE A 217 14.21 3.72 10.35
C ILE A 217 13.61 4.02 8.98
N VAL A 218 12.31 3.79 8.81
CA VAL A 218 11.64 3.98 7.53
C VAL A 218 11.73 5.43 7.09
N THR A 219 11.53 6.36 8.04
CA THR A 219 11.64 7.80 7.78
C THR A 219 13.04 8.19 7.29
N THR A 220 14.09 7.69 7.95
CA THR A 220 15.49 7.95 7.55
C THR A 220 15.78 7.41 6.15
N VAL A 221 15.38 6.17 5.87
CA VAL A 221 15.56 5.57 4.54
C VAL A 221 14.85 6.38 3.45
N VAL A 222 13.60 6.81 3.70
CA VAL A 222 12.84 7.64 2.75
C VAL A 222 13.50 9.00 2.56
N GLN A 223 13.98 9.62 3.64
CA GLN A 223 14.63 10.92 3.57
C GLN A 223 15.89 10.86 2.70
N GLU A 224 16.77 9.90 2.94
CA GLU A 224 17.99 9.70 2.15
C GLU A 224 17.67 9.41 0.67
N LEU A 225 16.70 8.54 0.41
CA LEU A 225 16.25 8.20 -0.94
C LEU A 225 15.75 9.46 -1.69
N THR A 226 14.86 10.22 -1.06
CA THR A 226 14.21 11.39 -1.69
C THR A 226 15.17 12.56 -1.86
N GLU A 227 16.14 12.76 -0.96
CA GLU A 227 17.21 13.75 -1.14
C GLU A 227 18.04 13.48 -2.39
N GLN A 228 18.34 12.21 -2.67
CA GLN A 228 19.07 11.81 -3.87
C GLN A 228 18.21 11.90 -5.14
N GLN A 229 16.93 11.52 -5.07
CA GLN A 229 16.01 11.67 -6.22
C GLN A 229 15.86 13.15 -6.61
N LEU A 230 15.72 14.03 -5.62
CA LEU A 230 15.57 15.47 -5.87
C LEU A 230 16.86 16.12 -6.37
N SER A 231 18.04 15.65 -5.96
CA SER A 231 19.32 16.18 -6.44
C SER A 231 19.63 15.75 -7.88
N ARG A 232 19.22 14.55 -8.28
CA ARG A 232 19.46 13.99 -9.61
C ARG A 232 18.35 14.26 -10.61
N GLY A 233 17.13 14.53 -10.13
CA GLY A 233 15.95 14.68 -10.97
C GLY A 233 15.43 13.36 -11.58
N GLU A 234 15.90 12.21 -11.11
CA GLU A 234 15.54 10.89 -11.60
C GLU A 234 15.27 9.91 -10.44
N ARG A 235 14.59 8.79 -10.75
CA ARG A 235 14.37 7.72 -9.79
C ARG A 235 15.69 7.01 -9.50
N VAL A 236 15.99 6.85 -8.22
CA VAL A 236 17.21 6.18 -7.75
C VAL A 236 16.91 4.68 -7.51
N GLY A 237 17.71 3.77 -8.09
CA GLY A 237 17.53 2.32 -8.00
C GLY A 237 18.30 1.62 -6.85
N ARG A 238 18.07 0.30 -6.68
CA ARG A 238 18.64 -0.60 -5.63
C ARG A 238 20.13 -0.43 -5.31
N TRP A 239 20.96 -0.05 -6.28
CA TRP A 239 22.41 0.13 -6.09
C TRP A 239 22.76 1.16 -5.01
N PHE A 240 21.85 2.11 -4.72
CA PHE A 240 22.06 3.15 -3.71
C PHE A 240 21.65 2.73 -2.29
N ILE A 241 20.61 1.90 -2.14
CA ILE A 241 20.22 1.36 -0.83
C ILE A 241 21.36 0.52 -0.24
N ASN A 242 22.07 -0.23 -1.10
CA ASN A 242 23.20 -1.07 -0.67
C ASN A 242 24.49 -0.31 -0.33
N THR A 243 24.65 0.95 -0.74
CA THR A 243 25.89 1.71 -0.53
C THR A 243 25.78 2.77 0.56
N THR A 244 24.57 3.26 0.83
CA THR A 244 24.37 4.41 1.74
C THR A 244 23.72 4.04 3.06
N VAL A 245 22.98 2.92 3.12
CA VAL A 245 22.25 2.49 4.31
C VAL A 245 23.14 1.60 5.23
N PRO A 246 23.21 1.89 6.55
CA PRO A 246 23.97 1.12 7.52
C PRO A 246 23.64 -0.38 7.53
N LEU A 247 24.66 -1.23 7.73
CA LEU A 247 24.58 -2.70 7.76
C LEU A 247 23.44 -3.33 8.60
N PRO A 248 23.02 -2.78 9.75
CA PRO A 248 21.89 -3.34 10.53
C PRO A 248 20.54 -3.27 9.80
N LEU A 249 20.39 -2.33 8.87
CA LEU A 249 19.17 -2.12 8.08
C LEU A 249 19.15 -2.93 6.78
N ARG A 250 20.29 -3.48 6.37
CA ARG A 250 20.37 -4.44 5.26
C ARG A 250 19.75 -5.79 5.61
N GLN A 251 19.67 -6.13 6.90
CA GLN A 251 19.12 -7.39 7.41
C GLN A 251 17.60 -7.34 7.62
N ALA A 252 16.99 -6.14 7.60
CA ALA A 252 15.53 -5.98 7.65
C ALA A 252 14.85 -6.23 6.30
N GLU A 253 15.63 -6.30 5.21
CA GLU A 253 15.20 -6.87 3.93
C GLU A 253 15.76 -8.30 3.78
N MET A 254 14.83 -9.25 3.62
CA MET A 254 14.95 -10.55 2.95
C MET A 254 15.28 -11.80 3.80
N PRO A 255 14.37 -12.79 3.87
CA PRO A 255 14.74 -14.19 3.97
C PRO A 255 15.24 -14.68 2.58
N TYR A 256 16.50 -15.13 2.56
CA TYR A 256 17.10 -16.13 1.67
C TYR A 256 16.74 -16.15 0.16
N VAL A 257 17.73 -15.84 -0.68
CA VAL A 257 17.95 -16.60 -1.94
C VAL A 257 19.46 -16.82 -2.11
N GLU A 258 19.86 -18.08 -2.02
CA GLU A 258 21.21 -18.56 -2.33
C GLU A 258 21.65 -18.10 -3.71
N THR A 259 22.87 -17.56 -3.80
CA THR A 259 23.52 -17.30 -5.06
C THR A 259 23.82 -18.61 -5.77
N PHE A 260 22.99 -18.97 -6.76
CA PHE A 260 23.33 -20.02 -7.72
C PHE A 260 24.45 -19.48 -8.64
N ARG A 261 25.69 -19.92 -8.44
CA ARG A 261 26.76 -19.81 -9.44
C ARG A 261 26.60 -20.96 -10.43
N PRO A 262 26.52 -20.72 -11.74
CA PRO A 262 26.79 -21.80 -12.69
C PRO A 262 28.29 -22.15 -12.65
N PRO A 263 28.66 -23.45 -12.68
CA PRO A 263 30.06 -23.88 -12.77
C PRO A 263 30.64 -23.56 -14.17
N PRO A 264 31.99 -23.57 -14.30
CA PRO A 264 32.71 -23.14 -15.49
C PRO A 264 32.44 -23.99 -16.74
#